data_AF-A0A091KGS6-F1
#
_entry.id   AF-A0A091KGS6-F1
#
_cell.length_a   1.000
_cell.length_b   1.000
_cell.length_c   1.000
_cell.angle_alpha   90.00
_cell.angle_beta   90.00
_cell.angle_gamma   90.00
#
_symmetry.space_group_name_H-M   'P 1'
#
loop_
_entity.id
_entity.type
_entity.pdbx_description
1 polymer ?
#
loop_
_entity_poly.entity_id
_entity_poly.type
_entity_poly.pdbx_seq_one_letter_code
_entity_poly.pdbx_strand_id
1 'polypeptide(L)'
;QEGTAAHLTVINMPAITTNLAVGYVFFPDGRKAGIEWSNASLTKMADDGVIKDEYRVSFTAGGKHFDVSATLDEQACPVVYNGLTGSGVFHECIADFQLNGSTQGWGLVEFYYRDEASQLVPNLRLGSEAE
;
A
#
# COMPACT_ATOMS: atom_id res chain seq x y z
N GLN A 1 -5.15 24.27 3.65
CA GLN A 1 -4.59 22.94 3.95
C GLN A 1 -3.45 23.12 4.95
N GLU A 2 -3.33 22.21 5.93
CA GLU A 2 -2.29 22.28 6.98
C GLU A 2 -0.87 22.12 6.41
N GLY A 3 -0.72 21.49 5.25
CA GLY A 3 0.58 21.30 4.57
C GLY A 3 1.33 20.03 4.98
N THR A 4 0.74 19.23 5.88
CA THR A 4 1.25 17.90 6.24
C THR A 4 1.08 16.94 5.06
N ALA A 5 2.13 16.19 4.75
CA ALA A 5 2.10 15.09 3.79
C ALA A 5 2.67 13.83 4.45
N ALA A 6 2.13 12.67 4.12
CA ALA A 6 2.57 11.40 4.71
C ALA A 6 2.67 10.32 3.63
N HIS A 7 3.54 9.36 3.88
CA HIS A 7 3.66 8.13 3.12
C HIS A 7 3.81 6.98 4.12
N LEU A 8 3.03 5.91 3.92
CA LEU A 8 3.09 4.68 4.70
C LEU A 8 2.97 3.50 3.74
N THR A 9 3.91 2.58 3.81
CA THR A 9 3.88 1.29 3.11
C THR A 9 3.94 0.17 4.12
N VAL A 10 3.10 -0.85 3.92
CA VAL A 10 3.13 -2.09 4.68
C VAL A 10 3.50 -3.22 3.74
N ILE A 11 4.49 -4.00 4.13
CA ILE A 11 5.00 -5.12 3.35
C ILE A 11 4.89 -6.37 4.19
N ASN A 12 4.23 -7.40 3.65
CA ASN A 12 4.25 -8.73 4.21
C ASN A 12 4.86 -9.70 3.20
N MET A 13 6.02 -10.25 3.52
CA MET A 13 6.71 -11.23 2.70
C MET A 13 7.11 -12.41 3.58
N PRO A 14 6.22 -13.40 3.79
CA PRO A 14 6.38 -14.43 4.81
C PRO A 14 7.71 -15.21 4.78
N ALA A 15 8.36 -15.29 3.61
CA ALA A 15 9.65 -15.96 3.42
C ALA A 15 10.88 -15.13 3.85
N ILE A 16 10.77 -13.80 3.97
CA ILE A 16 11.91 -12.88 4.18
C ILE A 16 11.64 -11.83 5.27
N THR A 17 10.42 -11.30 5.37
CA THR A 17 10.02 -10.28 6.35
C THR A 17 8.58 -10.53 6.82
N THR A 18 8.40 -10.83 8.11
CA THR A 18 7.10 -11.27 8.65
C THR A 18 6.03 -10.17 8.64
N ASN A 19 6.42 -8.89 8.82
CA ASN A 19 5.60 -7.69 8.63
C ASN A 19 6.50 -6.44 8.78
N LEU A 20 6.51 -5.54 7.79
CA LEU A 20 7.24 -4.26 7.86
C LEU A 20 6.29 -3.10 7.55
N ALA A 21 6.16 -2.16 8.48
CA ALA A 21 5.57 -0.85 8.24
C ALA A 21 6.69 0.19 8.15
N VAL A 22 6.76 0.91 7.03
CA VAL A 22 7.79 1.93 6.79
C VAL A 22 7.15 3.16 6.16
N GLY A 23 7.66 4.34 6.49
CA GLY A 23 7.12 5.57 5.96
C GLY A 23 7.67 6.81 6.65
N TYR A 24 7.07 7.95 6.32
CA TYR A 24 7.46 9.23 6.88
C TYR A 24 6.32 10.25 6.83
N VAL A 25 6.43 11.28 7.66
CA VAL A 25 5.62 12.50 7.64
C VAL A 25 6.51 13.69 7.33
N PHE A 26 6.09 14.50 6.36
CA PHE A 26 6.58 15.86 6.14
C PHE A 26 5.68 16.84 6.88
N PHE A 27 6.29 17.64 7.74
CA PHE A 27 5.62 18.68 8.50
C PHE A 27 5.64 20.01 7.73
N PRO A 28 4.67 20.90 8.00
CA PRO A 28 4.59 22.21 7.34
C PRO A 28 5.81 23.11 7.62
N ASP A 29 6.54 22.84 8.70
CA ASP A 29 7.78 23.52 9.07
C ASP A 29 9.02 22.99 8.31
N GLY A 30 8.82 22.09 7.35
CA GLY A 30 9.88 21.50 6.52
C GLY A 30 10.59 20.31 7.16
N ARG A 31 10.26 19.94 8.41
CA ARG A 31 10.84 18.75 9.04
C ARG A 31 10.26 17.46 8.43
N LYS A 32 11.07 16.40 8.48
CA LYS A 32 10.67 15.03 8.14
C LYS A 32 10.87 14.14 9.35
N ALA A 33 9.89 13.30 9.67
CA ALA A 33 10.04 12.23 10.65
C ALA A 33 9.67 10.89 10.03
N GLY A 34 10.42 9.84 10.39
CA GLY A 34 10.05 8.47 10.05
C GLY A 34 8.85 8.00 10.88
N ILE A 35 8.09 7.05 10.34
CA ILE A 35 7.06 6.36 11.12
C ILE A 35 7.75 5.48 12.16
N GLU A 36 7.33 5.63 13.42
CA GLU A 36 7.86 4.93 14.59
C GLU A 36 7.03 3.69 14.92
N TRP A 37 5.72 3.76 14.69
CA TRP A 37 4.75 2.69 14.92
C TRP A 37 3.54 2.86 14.00
N SER A 38 2.88 1.74 13.64
CA SER A 38 1.59 1.75 12.96
C SER A 38 0.76 0.54 13.35
N ASN A 39 -0.58 0.67 13.32
CA ASN A 39 -1.51 -0.45 13.46
C ASN A 39 -1.90 -1.11 12.12
N ALA A 40 -1.31 -0.66 11.01
CA ALA A 40 -1.65 -1.14 9.68
C ALA A 40 -1.42 -2.65 9.57
N SER A 41 -2.38 -3.35 8.99
CA SER A 41 -2.39 -4.80 8.95
C SER A 41 -3.01 -5.28 7.64
N LEU A 42 -2.20 -5.88 6.78
CA LEU A 42 -2.67 -6.39 5.49
C LEU A 42 -3.74 -7.47 5.65
N THR A 43 -3.66 -8.32 6.69
CA THR A 43 -4.69 -9.31 7.01
C THR A 43 -6.02 -8.71 7.47
N LYS A 44 -6.08 -7.41 7.77
CA LYS A 44 -7.36 -6.72 8.06
C LYS A 44 -7.84 -5.90 6.87
N MET A 45 -6.90 -5.36 6.12
CA MET A 45 -7.16 -4.41 5.04
C MET A 45 -7.38 -5.10 3.69
N ALA A 46 -6.76 -6.26 3.45
CA ALA A 46 -6.57 -6.81 2.11
C ALA A 46 -6.37 -8.35 2.11
N ASP A 47 -6.96 -9.08 3.07
CA ASP A 47 -6.73 -10.53 3.25
C ASP A 47 -7.35 -11.40 2.16
N ASP A 48 -8.40 -10.92 1.51
CA ASP A 48 -9.22 -11.63 0.52
C ASP A 48 -8.96 -11.17 -0.92
N GLY A 49 -7.97 -10.29 -1.14
CA GLY A 49 -7.74 -9.67 -2.44
C GLY A 49 -8.81 -8.66 -2.86
N VAL A 50 -9.77 -8.34 -1.98
CA VAL A 50 -10.85 -7.40 -2.28
C VAL A 50 -10.48 -6.02 -1.78
N ILE A 51 -10.44 -5.06 -2.71
CA ILE A 51 -10.30 -3.64 -2.39
C ILE A 51 -11.63 -3.13 -1.86
N LYS A 52 -11.60 -2.48 -0.70
CA LYS A 52 -12.74 -1.88 -0.01
C LYS A 52 -12.79 -0.40 -0.31
N ASP A 53 -13.96 0.21 -0.13
CA ASP A 53 -14.12 1.64 -0.39
C ASP A 53 -13.50 2.50 0.73
N GLU A 54 -13.38 1.96 1.95
CA GLU A 54 -12.88 2.68 3.11
C GLU A 54 -11.76 1.94 3.85
N TYR A 55 -10.76 2.71 4.25
CA TYR A 55 -9.64 2.25 5.07
C TYR A 55 -9.39 3.18 6.25
N ARG A 56 -8.88 2.60 7.34
CA ARG A 56 -8.43 3.35 8.52
C ARG A 56 -7.10 2.80 9.03
N VAL A 57 -6.21 3.72 9.38
CA VAL A 57 -4.91 3.42 9.94
C VAL A 57 -4.52 4.48 10.96
N SER A 58 -3.80 4.05 11.98
CA SER A 58 -3.14 4.93 12.93
C SER A 58 -1.63 4.68 12.90
N PHE A 59 -0.86 5.74 13.05
CA PHE A 59 0.60 5.66 13.15
C PHE A 59 1.16 6.81 13.98
N THR A 60 2.41 6.65 14.44
CA THR A 60 3.16 7.71 15.11
C THR A 60 4.38 8.12 14.30
N ALA A 61 4.70 9.41 14.29
CA ALA A 61 5.91 9.96 13.68
C ALA A 61 6.31 11.27 14.35
N GLY A 62 7.59 11.41 14.72
CA GLY A 62 8.11 12.62 15.37
C GLY A 62 7.45 12.88 16.72
N GLY A 63 7.13 11.80 17.46
CA GLY A 63 6.43 11.87 18.75
C GLY A 63 4.96 12.30 18.68
N LYS A 64 4.34 12.36 17.49
CA LYS A 64 2.91 12.68 17.31
C LYS A 64 2.14 11.44 16.84
N HIS A 65 0.88 11.35 17.25
CA HIS A 65 -0.08 10.34 16.78
C HIS A 65 -0.95 10.90 15.66
N PHE A 66 -1.22 10.07 14.65
CA PHE A 66 -2.05 10.39 13.49
C PHE A 66 -3.10 9.29 13.30
N ASP A 67 -4.37 9.69 13.22
CA ASP A 67 -5.48 8.82 12.82
C ASP A 67 -5.93 9.21 11.42
N VAL A 68 -5.81 8.29 10.46
CA VAL A 68 -6.08 8.54 9.05
C VAL A 68 -7.22 7.62 8.59
N SER A 69 -8.22 8.20 7.95
CA SER A 69 -9.18 7.46 7.12
C SER A 69 -8.99 7.81 5.65
N ALA A 70 -9.19 6.83 4.78
CA ALA A 70 -9.17 6.98 3.34
C ALA A 70 -10.49 6.45 2.76
N THR A 71 -11.07 7.21 1.83
CA THR A 71 -12.20 6.78 1.01
C THR A 71 -11.75 6.76 -0.44
N LEU A 72 -11.80 5.60 -1.08
CA LEU A 72 -11.34 5.40 -2.45
C LEU A 72 -12.36 5.93 -3.44
N ASP A 73 -11.87 6.52 -4.53
CA ASP A 73 -12.66 6.78 -5.72
C ASP A 73 -12.66 5.52 -6.60
N GLU A 74 -13.77 4.77 -6.58
CA GLU A 74 -13.95 3.55 -7.37
C GLU A 74 -13.76 3.79 -8.89
N GLN A 75 -14.03 5.00 -9.37
CA GLN A 75 -13.90 5.33 -10.80
C GLN A 75 -12.45 5.66 -11.17
N ALA A 76 -11.61 5.94 -10.18
CA ALA A 76 -10.21 6.31 -10.35
C ALA A 76 -9.26 5.29 -9.69
N CYS A 77 -9.54 3.99 -9.90
CA CYS A 77 -8.62 2.91 -9.52
C CYS A 77 -8.18 2.05 -10.72
N PRO A 78 -7.28 2.56 -11.59
CA PRO A 78 -6.67 1.78 -12.65
C PRO A 78 -5.94 0.53 -12.13
N VAL A 79 -6.03 -0.54 -12.92
CA VAL A 79 -5.23 -1.75 -12.77
C VAL A 79 -4.01 -1.66 -13.68
N VAL A 80 -2.82 -1.74 -13.09
CA VAL A 80 -1.54 -1.69 -13.80
C VAL A 80 -0.89 -3.07 -13.77
N TYR A 81 -0.58 -3.58 -14.95
CA TYR A 81 0.11 -4.87 -15.11
C TYR A 81 1.61 -4.65 -15.32
N ASN A 82 2.44 -5.38 -14.58
CA ASN A 82 3.89 -5.28 -14.62
C ASN A 82 4.54 -6.58 -15.09
N GLY A 83 5.70 -6.43 -15.72
CA GLY A 83 6.45 -7.50 -16.37
C GLY A 83 5.94 -7.81 -17.77
N LEU A 84 6.79 -8.46 -18.59
CA LEU A 84 6.44 -8.86 -19.96
C LEU A 84 5.26 -9.85 -20.03
N THR A 85 5.01 -10.55 -18.93
CA THR A 85 3.93 -11.54 -18.78
C THR A 85 2.72 -11.00 -18.01
N GLY A 86 2.77 -9.76 -17.50
CA GLY A 86 1.67 -9.14 -16.75
C GLY A 86 1.35 -9.81 -15.42
N SER A 87 2.30 -10.54 -14.82
CA SER A 87 2.07 -11.31 -13.59
C SER A 87 2.09 -10.45 -12.32
N GLY A 88 2.65 -9.24 -12.37
CA GLY A 88 2.48 -8.26 -11.30
C GLY A 88 1.23 -7.43 -11.54
N VAL A 89 0.31 -7.38 -10.58
CA VAL A 89 -0.92 -6.58 -10.67
C VAL A 89 -0.93 -5.54 -9.57
N PHE A 90 -0.96 -4.27 -9.96
CA PHE A 90 -1.10 -3.12 -9.05
C PHE A 90 -2.48 -2.51 -9.22
N HIS A 91 -3.06 -2.07 -8.12
CA HIS A 91 -4.24 -1.23 -8.11
C HIS A 91 -3.86 0.13 -7.55
N GLU A 92 -3.88 1.15 -8.39
CA GLU A 92 -3.51 2.52 -8.00
C GLU A 92 -4.80 3.33 -7.86
N CYS A 93 -5.33 3.46 -6.64
CA CYS A 93 -6.59 4.17 -6.42
C CYS A 93 -6.35 5.60 -5.93
N ILE A 94 -7.03 6.59 -6.52
CA ILE A 94 -7.16 7.92 -5.91
C ILE A 94 -8.04 7.80 -4.67
N ALA A 95 -7.68 8.50 -3.59
CA ALA A 95 -8.47 8.51 -2.38
C ALA A 95 -8.54 9.90 -1.75
N ASP A 96 -9.70 10.20 -1.15
CA ASP A 96 -9.87 11.30 -0.22
C ASP A 96 -9.45 10.85 1.17
N PHE A 97 -8.61 11.65 1.82
CA PHE A 97 -8.09 11.36 3.15
C PHE A 97 -8.64 12.34 4.18
N GLN A 98 -8.91 11.81 5.37
CA GLN A 98 -9.23 12.62 6.54
C GLN A 98 -8.25 12.28 7.67
N LEU A 99 -7.50 13.30 8.10
CA LEU A 99 -6.60 13.23 9.23
C LEU A 99 -7.31 13.72 10.50
N ASN A 100 -7.21 12.94 11.58
CA ASN A 100 -7.77 13.20 12.90
C ASN A 100 -9.25 13.63 12.84
N GLY A 101 -10.02 12.99 11.95
CA GLY A 101 -11.47 13.21 11.80
C GLY A 101 -11.90 14.56 11.21
N SER A 102 -10.99 15.44 10.82
CA SER A 102 -11.33 16.83 10.47
C SER A 102 -10.52 17.43 9.33
N THR A 103 -9.24 17.06 9.20
CA THR A 103 -8.35 17.67 8.20
C THR A 103 -8.44 16.91 6.89
N GLN A 104 -8.99 17.55 5.86
CA GLN A 104 -9.16 16.97 4.53
C GLN A 104 -7.87 17.03 3.70
N GLY A 105 -7.61 15.96 2.95
CA GLY A 105 -6.53 15.81 1.99
C GLY A 105 -6.91 14.81 0.89
N TRP A 106 -6.02 14.60 -0.06
CA TRP A 106 -6.19 13.61 -1.12
C TRP A 106 -4.83 12.99 -1.44
N GLY A 107 -4.85 11.81 -2.06
CA GLY A 107 -3.63 11.11 -2.43
C GLY A 107 -3.91 9.80 -3.14
N LEU A 108 -2.98 8.87 -2.99
CA LEU A 108 -3.02 7.55 -3.61
C LEU A 108 -3.02 6.46 -2.55
N VAL A 109 -3.78 5.41 -2.80
CA VAL A 109 -3.68 4.12 -2.11
C VAL A 109 -3.31 3.08 -3.17
N GLU A 110 -2.16 2.44 -3.00
CA GLU A 110 -1.66 1.42 -3.91
C GLU A 110 -1.76 0.04 -3.25
N PHE A 111 -2.31 -0.93 -3.97
CA PHE A 111 -2.32 -2.33 -3.57
C PHE A 111 -1.47 -3.15 -4.52
N TYR A 112 -0.54 -3.91 -3.94
CA TYR A 112 0.22 -4.92 -4.66
C TYR A 112 0.00 -6.27 -4.01
N TYR A 113 -0.80 -7.09 -4.67
CA TYR A 113 -1.08 -8.45 -4.22
C TYR A 113 0.00 -9.40 -4.73
N ARG A 114 0.30 -10.41 -3.92
CA ARG A 114 1.12 -11.53 -4.39
C ARG A 114 0.35 -12.22 -5.51
N ASP A 115 1.04 -12.50 -6.61
CA ASP A 115 0.55 -13.41 -7.64
C ASP A 115 0.12 -14.73 -7.00
N GLU A 116 -1.15 -15.13 -7.12
CA GLU A 116 -1.66 -16.40 -6.58
C GLU A 116 -1.02 -17.55 -7.37
N ALA A 117 0.20 -17.89 -6.93
CA ALA A 117 1.20 -18.73 -7.59
C ALA A 117 1.75 -18.06 -8.88
N SER A 118 3.05 -17.98 -9.15
CA SER A 118 3.87 -19.19 -9.38
C SER A 118 3.11 -20.38 -9.99
N GLN A 119 1.99 -20.17 -10.70
CA GLN A 119 1.44 -21.19 -11.56
C GLN A 119 2.49 -21.39 -12.64
N LEU A 120 3.04 -22.60 -12.73
CA LEU A 120 3.81 -23.00 -13.90
C LEU A 120 2.95 -22.67 -15.12
N VAL A 121 3.42 -21.73 -15.94
CA VAL A 121 2.77 -21.35 -17.19
C VAL A 121 2.46 -22.65 -17.95
N PRO A 122 1.19 -22.98 -18.22
CA PRO A 122 0.87 -24.18 -18.99
C PRO A 122 1.55 -24.05 -20.36
N ASN A 123 2.41 -25.02 -20.70
CA ASN A 123 3.25 -25.07 -21.90
C ASN A 123 4.61 -24.34 -21.89
N LEU A 124 5.15 -23.92 -20.73
CA LEU A 124 6.57 -23.54 -20.68
C LEU A 124 7.45 -24.80 -20.80
N ARG A 125 7.77 -25.20 -22.03
CA ARG A 125 8.89 -26.12 -22.27
C ARG A 125 10.17 -25.32 -22.04
N LEU A 126 10.71 -25.41 -20.82
CA LEU A 126 12.11 -25.13 -20.60
C LEU A 126 12.88 -26.05 -21.55
N GLY A 127 13.64 -25.43 -22.46
CA GLY A 127 14.49 -26.15 -23.40
C GLY A 127 15.33 -27.16 -22.63
N SER A 128 15.17 -28.43 -23.00
CA SER A 128 15.99 -29.52 -22.52
C SER A 128 17.47 -29.19 -22.75
N GLU A 129 18.24 -29.30 -21.67
CA GLU A 129 19.69 -29.54 -21.58
C GLU A 129 20.52 -29.20 -22.83
N ALA A 130 21.36 -28.17 -22.69
CA ALA A 130 22.55 -28.08 -23.51
C ALA A 130 23.52 -29.19 -23.07
N GLU A 131 23.78 -30.15 -23.97
CA GLU A 131 25.02 -30.94 -24.00
C GLU A 131 26.25 -30.04 -24.16
#